data_AF-A0A357ZF90-F1
#
_entry.id   AF-A0A357ZF90-F1
#
_cell.length_a   1.000
_cell.length_b   1.000
_cell.length_c   1.000
_cell.angle_alpha   90.00
_cell.angle_beta   90.00
_cell.angle_gamma   90.00
#
_symmetry.space_group_name_H-M   'P 1'
#
loop_
_entity.id
_entity.type
_entity.pdbx_description
1 polymer ?
#
loop_
_entity_poly.entity_id
_entity_poly.type
_entity_poly.pdbx_seq_one_letter_code
_entity_poly.pdbx_strand_id
1 'polypeptide(L)' 'GAGQPNRVNSARIAVEQAGDKAQGAVAASDAFMPFADSLEVLIAAGITALIQPGGSIRDDEVLAAADAAG' A
#
# COMPACT_ATOMS: atom_id res chain seq x y z
N GLY A 1 -9.09 2.85 -1.78
CA GLY A 1 -10.17 3.74 -1.29
C GLY A 1 -9.79 5.18 -1.53
N ALA A 2 -10.78 6.06 -1.68
CA ALA A 2 -10.58 7.50 -1.88
C ALA A 2 -11.13 8.30 -0.69
N GLY A 3 -10.58 9.50 -0.48
CA GLY A 3 -11.14 10.47 0.47
C GLY A 3 -10.93 10.16 1.95
N GLN A 4 -9.99 9.29 2.31
CA GLN A 4 -9.70 9.00 3.73
C GLN A 4 -8.68 9.97 4.31
N PRO A 5 -8.82 10.36 5.59
CA PRO A 5 -7.86 11.25 6.26
C PRO A 5 -6.54 10.56 6.60
N ASN A 6 -6.48 9.22 6.57
CA ASN A 6 -5.24 8.46 6.74
C ASN A 6 -5.02 7.45 5.61
N ARG A 7 -3.76 7.11 5.37
CA ARG A 7 -3.34 6.29 4.23
C ARG A 7 -3.68 4.81 4.42
N VAL A 8 -3.54 4.31 5.64
CA VAL A 8 -3.80 2.90 5.97
C VAL A 8 -5.28 2.53 5.80
N ASN A 9 -6.23 3.41 6.15
CA ASN A 9 -7.65 3.12 5.90
C ASN A 9 -7.97 3.19 4.40
N SER A 10 -7.33 4.08 3.64
CA SER A 10 -7.44 4.06 2.18
C SER A 10 -7.01 2.73 1.58
N ALA A 11 -5.92 2.14 2.08
CA ALA A 11 -5.45 0.81 1.68
C ALA A 11 -6.44 -0.29 2.09
N ARG A 12 -6.91 -0.30 3.35
CA ARG A 12 -7.90 -1.27 3.85
C ARG A 12 -9.20 -1.28 3.03
N ILE A 13 -9.76 -0.10 2.77
CA ILE A 13 -10.98 0.02 1.94
C ILE A 13 -10.70 -0.43 0.50
N ALA A 14 -9.50 -0.18 -0.04
CA ALA A 14 -9.15 -0.66 -1.38
C ALA A 14 -9.16 -2.19 -1.46
N VAL A 15 -8.50 -2.86 -0.52
CA VAL A 15 -8.39 -4.32 -0.51
C VAL A 15 -9.73 -4.98 -0.18
N GLU A 16 -10.52 -4.40 0.73
CA GLU A 16 -11.87 -4.86 1.05
C GLU A 16 -12.78 -4.78 -0.18
N GLN A 17 -12.73 -3.68 -0.93
CA GLN A 17 -13.51 -3.51 -2.15
C GLN A 17 -13.03 -4.42 -3.29
N ALA A 18 -11.73 -4.72 -3.37
CA ALA A 18 -11.18 -5.62 -4.37
C ALA A 18 -11.54 -7.09 -4.08
N GLY A 19 -11.60 -7.47 -2.81
CA GLY A 19 -11.82 -8.87 -2.39
C GLY A 19 -10.78 -9.80 -3.02
N ASP A 20 -11.24 -10.94 -3.53
CA ASP A 20 -10.38 -11.94 -4.17
C ASP A 20 -9.59 -11.40 -5.38
N LYS A 21 -10.05 -10.30 -5.99
CA LYS A 21 -9.35 -9.66 -7.13
C LYS A 21 -8.08 -8.92 -6.72
N ALA A 22 -7.81 -8.76 -5.43
CA ALA A 22 -6.56 -8.17 -4.95
C ALA A 22 -5.36 -9.09 -5.20
N GLN A 23 -5.57 -10.41 -5.22
CA GLN A 23 -4.51 -11.39 -5.41
C GLN A 23 -3.88 -11.26 -6.81
N GLY A 24 -2.59 -10.98 -6.85
CA GLY A 24 -1.83 -10.77 -8.08
C GLY A 24 -2.01 -9.40 -8.73
N ALA A 25 -2.84 -8.51 -8.14
CA ALA A 25 -3.09 -7.20 -8.69
C ALA A 25 -1.99 -6.19 -8.31
N VAL A 26 -2.05 -5.01 -8.94
CA VAL A 26 -1.15 -3.88 -8.67
C VAL A 26 -1.93 -2.74 -8.01
N ALA A 27 -1.27 -2.01 -7.11
CA ALA A 27 -1.82 -0.86 -6.42
C ALA A 27 -1.11 0.43 -6.84
N ALA A 28 -1.82 1.56 -6.74
CA ALA A 28 -1.28 2.88 -6.95
C ALA A 28 -1.72 3.81 -5.82
N SER A 29 -0.82 4.68 -5.38
CA SER A 29 -1.06 5.72 -4.38
C SER A 29 -0.77 7.08 -4.98
N ASP A 30 -1.71 8.02 -4.85
CA ASP A 30 -1.55 9.40 -5.35
C ASP A 30 -0.55 10.25 -4.55
N ALA A 31 -0.22 9.84 -3.32
CA ALA A 31 0.76 10.47 -2.45
C ALA A 31 1.66 9.41 -1.80
N PHE A 32 2.72 9.88 -1.14
CA PHE A 32 3.67 8.98 -0.50
C PHE A 32 3.04 8.18 0.66
N MET A 33 3.65 7.04 0.99
CA MET A 33 3.31 6.27 2.18
C MET A 33 4.03 6.87 3.41
N PRO A 34 3.30 7.41 4.39
CA PRO A 34 3.92 8.00 5.57
C PRO A 34 4.55 6.94 6.49
N PHE A 35 4.06 5.70 6.43
CA PHE A 35 4.53 4.54 7.20
C PHE A 35 4.36 3.26 6.36
N ALA A 36 5.06 2.19 6.74
CA ALA A 36 4.97 0.89 6.08
C ALA A 36 3.60 0.20 6.23
N ASP A 37 2.82 0.57 7.25
CA ASP A 37 1.52 -0.04 7.59
C ASP A 37 0.54 -0.13 6.41
N SER A 38 0.56 0.87 5.54
CA SER A 38 -0.32 0.97 4.38
C SER A 38 0.11 0.00 3.29
N LEU A 39 1.42 -0.21 3.13
CA LEU A 39 1.98 -1.21 2.22
C LEU A 39 1.76 -2.64 2.76
N GLU A 40 1.94 -2.86 4.07
CA GLU A 40 1.69 -4.16 4.72
C GLU A 40 0.26 -4.66 4.49
N VAL A 41 -0.73 -3.76 4.54
CA VAL A 41 -2.13 -4.08 4.20
C VAL A 41 -2.28 -4.56 2.76
N LEU A 42 -1.58 -3.94 1.81
CA LEU A 42 -1.63 -4.32 0.40
C LEU A 42 -0.95 -5.68 0.16
N ILE A 43 0.22 -5.89 0.77
CA ILE A 43 0.96 -7.16 0.72
C ILE A 43 0.09 -8.29 1.27
N ALA A 44 -0.54 -8.10 2.43
CA ALA A 44 -1.42 -9.09 3.04
C ALA A 44 -2.62 -9.47 2.16
N ALA A 45 -3.06 -8.56 1.29
CA ALA A 45 -4.12 -8.81 0.31
C ALA A 45 -3.65 -9.47 -0.99
N GLY A 46 -2.34 -9.69 -1.14
CA GLY A 46 -1.73 -10.32 -2.31
C GLY A 46 -1.42 -9.37 -3.46
N ILE A 47 -1.33 -8.06 -3.19
CA ILE A 47 -0.85 -7.08 -4.18
C ILE A 47 0.63 -7.32 -4.44
N THR A 48 1.01 -7.38 -5.72
CA THR A 48 2.37 -7.72 -6.16
C THR A 48 3.23 -6.52 -6.51
N ALA A 49 2.63 -5.35 -6.71
CA ALA A 49 3.36 -4.11 -6.97
C ALA A 49 2.59 -2.91 -6.44
N LEU A 50 3.31 -1.93 -5.90
CA LEU A 50 2.79 -0.61 -5.51
C LEU A 50 3.58 0.47 -6.23
N ILE A 51 2.89 1.41 -6.87
CA ILE A 51 3.49 2.67 -7.34
C ILE A 51 3.04 3.83 -6.44
N GLN A 52 4.00 4.65 -6.01
CA GLN A 52 3.77 5.84 -5.19
C GLN A 52 4.86 6.91 -5.48
N PRO A 53 4.62 8.20 -5.21
CA PRO A 53 5.58 9.26 -5.48
C PRO A 53 6.90 9.17 -4.68
N GLY A 54 6.87 8.62 -3.47
CA GLY A 54 7.97 8.75 -2.51
C GLY A 54 8.13 10.18 -1.97
N GLY A 55 9.20 10.42 -1.23
CA GLY A 55 9.51 11.67 -0.53
C GLY A 55 9.14 11.69 0.95
N SER A 56 8.76 10.54 1.53
CA SER A 56 8.61 10.43 2.98
C SER A 56 9.97 10.43 3.65
N ILE A 57 10.08 11.04 4.82
CA ILE A 57 11.25 10.87 5.70
C ILE A 57 11.46 9.40 6.14
N ARG A 58 10.46 8.54 5.90
CA ARG A 58 10.44 7.11 6.23
C ARG A 58 10.35 6.22 5.00
N ASP A 59 10.73 6.71 3.82
CA ASP A 59 10.71 5.87 2.61
C ASP A 59 11.57 4.61 2.79
N ASP A 60 12.69 4.68 3.51
CA ASP A 60 13.53 3.52 3.82
C ASP A 60 12.76 2.42 4.58
N GLU A 61 11.86 2.78 5.49
CA GLU A 61 11.01 1.82 6.22
C GLU A 61 10.01 1.14 5.27
N VAL A 62 9.44 1.92 4.34
CA VAL A 62 8.47 1.41 3.35
C VAL A 62 9.16 0.50 2.33
N LEU A 63 10.34 0.89 1.85
CA LEU A 63 11.14 0.10 0.91
C LEU A 63 11.63 -1.19 1.55
N ALA A 64 12.11 -1.15 2.80
CA ALA A 64 12.50 -2.35 3.52
C ALA A 64 11.32 -3.35 3.70
N ALA A 65 10.11 -2.84 3.93
CA ALA A 65 8.91 -3.68 3.98
C ALA A 65 8.56 -4.29 2.61
N ALA A 66 8.77 -3.57 1.52
CA ALA A 66 8.62 -4.10 0.16
C ALA A 66 9.66 -5.19 -0.11
N ASP A 67 10.94 -4.92 0.13
CA ASP A 67 12.05 -5.85 -0.08
C ASP A 67 11.88 -7.14 0.74
N ALA A 68 11.35 -7.04 1.95
CA ALA A 68 11.05 -8.19 2.80
C ALA A 68 9.90 -9.07 2.27
N ALA A 69 8.99 -8.48 1.48
CA ALA A 69 7.84 -9.17 0.91
C ALA A 69 8.11 -9.83 -0.45
N GLY A 70 9.20 -9.45 -1.13
CA GLY A 70 9.64 -9.99 -2.43
C GLY A 70 9.12 -9.19 -3.62
#